data_AF-A0A8S9SRY1-F1
#
_entry.id   AF-A0A8S9SRY1-F1
#
_cell.length_a   1.000
_cell.length_b   1.000
_cell.length_c   1.000
_cell.angle_alpha   90.00
_cell.angle_beta   90.00
_cell.angle_gamma   90.00
#
_symmetry.space_group_name_H-M   'P 1'
#
loop_
_entity.id
_entity.type
_entity.pdbx_description
1 polymer ?
#
loop_
_entity_poly.entity_id
_entity_poly.type
_entity_poly.pdbx_seq_one_letter_code
_entity_poly.pdbx_strand_id
1 'polypeptide(L)' 'YFQEGGEGSVKIGDCPAACDVRCSATSHKSACLMYCNQCCKKCLCVPSGTYGNKEECPCYNNWKTQEGGPKCP' A
#
# COMPACT_ATOMS: atom_id res chain seq x y z
N TYR A 1 13.85 -17.68 -3.43
CA TYR A 1 13.45 -16.65 -4.40
C TYR A 1 12.66 -15.59 -3.65
N PHE A 2 13.31 -14.49 -3.27
CA PHE A 2 12.62 -13.33 -2.69
C PHE A 2 12.10 -12.49 -3.86
N GLN A 3 10.77 -12.32 -3.95
CA GLN A 3 10.16 -11.45 -4.94
C GLN A 3 10.41 -10.00 -4.53
N GLU A 4 11.27 -9.32 -5.29
CA GLU A 4 11.42 -7.87 -5.20
C GLU A 4 10.09 -7.24 -5.62
N GLY A 5 9.41 -6.62 -4.65
CA GLY A 5 8.05 -6.09 -4.78
C GLY A 5 8.02 -4.81 -5.61
N GLY A 6 8.03 -4.95 -6.93
CA GLY A 6 7.77 -3.84 -7.85
C GLY A 6 6.28 -3.61 -8.10
N GLU A 7 5.96 -2.48 -8.73
CA GLU A 7 4.60 -2.16 -9.19
C GLU A 7 3.99 -3.26 -10.06
N GLY A 8 2.74 -3.63 -9.78
CA GLY A 8 2.02 -4.69 -10.51
C GLY A 8 2.33 -6.11 -10.05
N SER A 9 3.16 -6.29 -9.02
CA SER A 9 3.48 -7.60 -8.46
C SER A 9 2.35 -8.21 -7.62
N VAL A 10 1.39 -7.41 -7.16
CA VAL A 10 0.32 -7.85 -6.26
C VAL A 10 -0.98 -8.07 -7.04
N LYS A 11 -1.56 -9.28 -6.95
CA LYS A 11 -2.90 -9.53 -7.49
C LYS A 11 -3.95 -8.89 -6.59
N ILE A 12 -5.08 -8.50 -7.17
CA ILE A 12 -6.21 -7.88 -6.43
C ILE A 12 -6.64 -8.72 -5.21
N GLY A 13 -6.59 -10.05 -5.32
CA GLY A 13 -6.93 -10.98 -4.24
C GLY A 13 -5.89 -11.05 -3.11
N ASP A 14 -4.65 -10.65 -3.37
CA ASP A 14 -3.53 -10.68 -2.42
C ASP A 14 -3.38 -9.34 -1.66
N CYS A 15 -4.09 -8.29 -2.11
CA CYS A 15 -4.10 -6.98 -1.46
C CYS A 15 -4.44 -7.02 0.05
N PRO A 16 -5.43 -7.79 0.54
CA PRO A 16 -5.75 -7.83 1.96
C PRO A 16 -4.55 -8.29 2.81
N ALA A 17 -3.88 -9.37 2.39
CA ALA A 17 -2.74 -9.92 3.11
C ALA A 17 -1.53 -8.97 3.09
N ALA A 18 -1.24 -8.35 1.94
CA ALA A 18 -0.16 -7.35 1.85
C ALA A 18 -0.45 -6.12 2.72
N CYS A 19 -1.70 -5.66 2.73
CA CYS A 19 -2.12 -4.53 3.56
C CYS A 19 -2.16 -4.84 5.05
N ASP A 20 -2.44 -6.08 5.45
CA ASP A 20 -2.35 -6.52 6.86
C ASP A 20 -0.92 -6.37 7.39
N VAL A 21 0.08 -6.74 6.58
CA VAL A 21 1.50 -6.53 6.92
C VAL A 21 1.79 -5.04 7.00
N ARG A 22 1.44 -4.26 5.98
CA ARG A 22 1.69 -2.80 5.92
C ARG A 22 1.10 -2.04 7.10
N CYS A 23 -0.10 -2.44 7.53
CA CYS A 23 -0.85 -1.82 8.61
C CYS A 23 -0.65 -2.49 9.99
N SER A 24 0.30 -3.42 10.13
CA SER A 24 0.46 -4.19 11.37
C SER A 24 0.92 -3.34 12.57
N ALA A 25 1.71 -2.29 12.33
CA ALA A 25 2.33 -1.44 13.36
C ALA A 25 1.54 -0.16 13.72
N THR A 26 0.42 0.13 13.04
CA THR A 26 -0.38 1.33 13.33
C THR A 26 -1.49 1.04 14.35
N SER A 27 -1.82 2.03 15.18
CA SER A 27 -2.99 2.01 16.07
C SER A 27 -4.30 2.19 15.29
N HIS A 28 -4.26 2.83 14.12
CA HIS A 28 -5.43 3.10 13.27
C HIS A 28 -5.65 2.01 12.22
N LYS A 29 -5.64 0.73 12.64
CA LYS A 29 -5.65 -0.43 11.73
C LYS A 29 -6.78 -0.38 10.70
N SER A 30 -8.02 -0.15 11.12
CA SER A 30 -9.19 -0.15 10.23
C SER A 30 -9.07 0.90 9.11
N ALA A 31 -8.65 2.12 9.44
CA ALA A 31 -8.46 3.18 8.46
C ALA A 31 -7.29 2.87 7.51
N CYS A 32 -6.17 2.39 8.06
CA CYS A 32 -5.01 2.00 7.27
C CYS A 32 -5.37 0.89 6.27
N LEU A 33 -6.06 -0.16 6.71
CA LEU A 33 -6.48 -1.26 5.84
C LEU A 33 -7.42 -0.79 4.74
N MET A 34 -8.36 0.11 5.05
CA MET A 34 -9.28 0.67 4.06
C MET A 34 -8.54 1.41 2.94
N TYR A 35 -7.64 2.33 3.30
CA TYR A 35 -6.89 3.10 2.32
C TYR A 35 -5.84 2.25 1.59
N CYS A 36 -5.12 1.38 2.29
CA CYS A 36 -4.15 0.48 1.69
C CYS A 36 -4.83 -0.42 0.64
N ASN A 37 -5.96 -1.06 0.97
CA ASN A 37 -6.66 -1.91 0.03
C ASN A 37 -7.17 -1.14 -1.20
N GLN A 38 -7.62 0.10 -1.00
CA GLN A 38 -8.01 0.95 -2.12
C GLN A 38 -6.81 1.24 -3.04
N CYS A 39 -5.66 1.60 -2.46
CA CYS A 39 -4.39 1.86 -3.17
C CYS A 39 -3.85 0.63 -3.87
N CYS A 40 -3.84 -0.52 -3.20
CA CYS A 40 -3.42 -1.79 -3.80
C CYS A 40 -4.33 -2.20 -4.95
N LYS A 41 -5.65 -2.07 -4.84
CA LYS A 41 -6.56 -2.41 -5.96
C LYS A 41 -6.37 -1.52 -7.18
N LYS A 42 -5.94 -0.27 -6.97
CA LYS A 42 -5.69 0.70 -8.04
C LYS A 42 -4.32 0.51 -8.69
N CYS A 43 -3.29 0.29 -7.87
CA CYS A 43 -1.89 0.30 -8.29
C CYS A 43 -1.25 -1.09 -8.37
N LEU A 44 -1.95 -2.11 -7.88
CA LEU A 44 -1.49 -3.51 -7.82
C LEU A 44 -0.12 -3.66 -7.16
N CYS A 45 0.13 -2.83 -6.14
CA CYS A 45 1.40 -2.72 -5.42
C CYS A 45 1.15 -2.28 -3.98
N VAL A 46 1.91 -2.85 -3.03
CA VAL A 46 1.98 -2.42 -1.64
C VAL A 46 3.45 -2.33 -1.26
N PRO A 47 3.94 -1.17 -0.78
CA PRO A 47 5.33 -1.02 -0.36
C PRO A 47 5.74 -1.97 0.76
N SER A 48 7.00 -2.38 0.75
CA SER A 48 7.59 -3.22 1.80
C SER A 48 7.61 -2.51 3.17
N GLY A 49 7.62 -3.30 4.24
CA GLY A 49 7.63 -2.80 5.62
C GLY A 49 6.31 -2.13 6.05
N THR A 50 6.31 -1.55 7.24
CA THR A 50 5.12 -0.92 7.86
C THR A 50 5.09 0.60 7.75
N TYR A 51 6.18 1.20 7.26
CA TYR A 51 6.37 2.64 7.08
C TYR A 51 7.42 2.90 6.01
N GLY A 52 7.32 4.00 5.26
CA GLY A 52 8.31 4.36 4.22
C GLY A 52 8.20 3.50 2.94
N ASN A 53 9.29 3.41 2.18
CA ASN A 53 9.45 2.60 0.95
C ASN A 53 8.43 2.87 -0.16
N LYS A 54 7.75 4.03 -0.12
CA LYS A 54 6.69 4.33 -1.08
C LYS A 54 7.23 4.43 -2.51
N GLU A 55 8.51 4.76 -2.67
CA GLU A 55 9.26 4.75 -3.92
C GLU A 55 9.32 3.39 -4.63
N GLU A 56 9.06 2.27 -3.92
CA GLU A 56 8.89 0.95 -4.54
C GLU A 56 7.62 0.87 -5.39
N CYS A 57 6.61 1.66 -5.02
CA CYS A 57 5.31 1.73 -5.69
C CYS A 57 4.94 3.17 -6.09
N PRO A 58 5.54 3.77 -7.13
CA PRO A 58 5.24 5.12 -7.63
C PRO A 58 3.75 5.51 -7.68
N CYS A 59 2.86 4.66 -8.19
CA CYS A 59 1.41 4.87 -8.24
C CYS A 59 0.81 4.99 -6.83
N TYR A 60 1.23 4.13 -5.90
CA TYR A 60 0.79 4.15 -4.51
C TYR A 60 1.30 5.43 -3.81
N ASN A 61 2.55 5.82 -4.08
CA ASN A 61 3.16 7.03 -3.52
C ASN A 61 2.53 8.33 -4.04
N ASN A 62 2.26 8.37 -5.34
CA ASN A 62 1.74 9.56 -6.02
C ASN A 62 0.24 9.75 -5.84
N TRP A 63 -0.46 8.80 -5.22
CA TRP A 63 -1.89 8.95 -4.98
C TRP A 63 -2.14 9.91 -3.81
N LYS A 64 -2.66 11.10 -4.14
CA LYS A 64 -2.91 12.19 -3.18
C LYS A 64 -4.40 12.43 -2.96
N THR A 65 -4.73 13.01 -1.80
CA THR A 65 -6.07 13.55 -1.52
C THR A 65 -6.27 14.85 -2.31
N GLN A 66 -7.50 15.38 -2.33
CA GLN A 66 -7.78 16.67 -2.99
C GLN A 66 -7.02 17.83 -2.34
N GLU A 67 -6.69 17.71 -1.06
CA GLU A 67 -5.89 18.68 -0.29
C GLU A 67 -4.37 18.52 -0.53
N GLY A 68 -3.96 17.55 -1.34
CA GLY A 68 -2.55 17.32 -1.72
C GLY A 68 -1.74 16.44 -0.78
N GLY A 69 -2.34 15.95 0.32
CA GLY A 69 -1.72 15.01 1.26
C GLY A 69 -1.61 13.58 0.71
N PRO A 70 -0.73 12.72 1.27
CA PRO A 70 -0.64 11.32 0.87
C PRO A 70 -1.94 10.58 1.21
N LYS A 71 -2.56 9.95 0.21
CA LYS A 71 -3.79 9.19 0.40
C LYS A 71 -3.54 7.78 0.91
N CYS A 72 -2.44 7.18 0.47
CA CYS A 72 -2.08 5.80 0.78
C CYS A 72 -1.13 5.72 1.99
N PRO A 73 -1.33 4.76 2.92
CA PRO A 73 -0.53 4.64 4.13
C PRO A 73 0.94 4.31 3.87
#